data_AF-X0YL90-F1
#
_entry.id   AF-X0YL90-F1
#
_cell.length_a   1.000
_cell.length_b   1.000
_cell.length_c   1.000
_cell.angle_alpha   90.00
_cell.angle_beta   90.00
_cell.angle_gamma   90.00
#
_symmetry.space_group_name_H-M   'P 1'
#
loop_
_entity.id
_entity.type
_entity.pdbx_description
1 polymer ?
#
loop_
_entity_poly.entity_id
_entity_poly.type
_entity_poly.pdbx_seq_one_letter_code
_entity_poly.pdbx_strand_id
1 'polypeptide(L)'
;LYFSNKVTKIRNTYKFTGFKKSHSYTFSLPPGYTCPFKGSCIDYCYAIWNSQFRLKRQLVEKHNYYLLYKALTNGGVPAGFELIKDSIPGNTKLVRINDSGDYFCYSYMESWFRVAHYRKDILFYSYTKSLPFLYKLSKEHRIPENLRFIVSLDCNIKAISYISKLSKLGFRKCIILKTIGDYKRYKHIPFNGGEREAIYGKGDFKIAIHGAVNRFKVGTTEYRARKFYMELGRKLNIDVC
;
A
#
# COMPACT_ATOMS: atom_id res chain seq x y z
N LEU A 1 -13.04 4.02 -13.27
CA LEU A 1 -12.15 3.15 -12.46
C LEU A 1 -12.96 2.31 -11.50
N TYR A 2 -12.50 1.10 -11.18
CA TYR A 2 -13.19 0.19 -10.27
C TYR A 2 -12.63 0.28 -8.84
N PHE A 3 -13.54 0.45 -7.89
CA PHE A 3 -13.29 0.44 -6.46
C PHE A 3 -14.00 -0.75 -5.80
N SER A 4 -13.33 -1.42 -4.86
CA SER A 4 -13.90 -2.60 -4.18
C SER A 4 -14.20 -2.34 -2.71
N ASN A 5 -15.45 -2.57 -2.30
CA ASN A 5 -15.87 -2.66 -0.90
C ASN A 5 -15.98 -4.12 -0.41
N LYS A 6 -15.43 -5.08 -1.17
CA LYS A 6 -15.49 -6.52 -0.87
C LYS A 6 -14.26 -7.04 -0.12
N VAL A 7 -13.21 -6.23 0.03
CA VAL A 7 -11.99 -6.62 0.73
C VAL A 7 -12.24 -6.72 2.24
N THR A 8 -12.02 -7.89 2.83
CA THR A 8 -12.35 -8.19 4.25
C THR A 8 -11.74 -7.19 5.23
N LYS A 9 -10.45 -6.85 5.07
CA LYS A 9 -9.76 -5.89 5.95
C LYS A 9 -10.44 -4.52 5.96
N ILE A 10 -10.97 -4.11 4.81
CA ILE A 10 -11.61 -2.82 4.58
C ILE A 10 -13.06 -2.86 5.03
N ARG A 11 -13.76 -3.97 4.80
CA ARG A 11 -15.07 -4.20 5.39
C ARG A 11 -15.03 -4.20 6.91
N ASN A 12 -13.89 -4.51 7.53
CA ASN A 12 -13.71 -4.53 8.98
C ASN A 12 -13.42 -3.14 9.58
N THR A 13 -13.19 -2.11 8.78
CA THR A 13 -12.95 -0.74 9.30
C THR A 13 -14.19 -0.16 9.99
N TYR A 14 -15.39 -0.63 9.65
CA TYR A 14 -16.64 -0.22 10.33
C TYR A 14 -16.58 -0.37 11.85
N LYS A 15 -15.79 -1.34 12.36
CA LYS A 15 -15.65 -1.63 13.79
C LYS A 15 -15.03 -0.49 14.58
N PHE A 16 -14.32 0.42 13.93
CA PHE A 16 -13.56 1.47 14.61
C PHE A 16 -13.62 2.84 13.93
N THR A 17 -14.26 2.95 12.76
CA THR A 17 -14.44 4.23 12.04
C THR A 17 -15.82 4.86 12.24
N GLY A 18 -16.82 4.07 12.68
CA GLY A 18 -18.22 4.49 12.71
C GLY A 18 -18.90 4.52 11.33
N PHE A 19 -18.18 4.22 10.24
CA PHE A 19 -18.74 4.17 8.89
C PHE A 19 -19.47 2.85 8.62
N LYS A 20 -20.45 2.86 7.70
CA LYS A 20 -21.06 1.63 7.19
C LYS A 20 -20.03 0.82 6.38
N LYS A 21 -20.14 -0.52 6.41
CA LYS A 21 -19.27 -1.42 5.61
C LYS A 21 -19.26 -1.07 4.13
N SER A 22 -20.39 -0.61 3.59
CA SER A 22 -20.55 -0.21 2.19
C SER A 22 -19.90 1.12 1.83
N HIS A 23 -19.40 1.90 2.82
CA HIS A 23 -18.82 3.23 2.60
C HIS A 23 -17.28 3.21 2.59
N SER A 24 -16.67 2.03 2.74
CA SER A 24 -15.21 1.85 2.74
C SER A 24 -14.77 1.08 1.50
N TYR A 25 -13.86 1.66 0.74
CA TYR A 25 -13.43 1.14 -0.55
C TYR A 25 -11.91 0.95 -0.62
N THR A 26 -11.49 0.07 -1.52
CA THR A 26 -10.10 -0.12 -1.94
C THR A 26 -9.96 0.24 -3.40
N PHE A 27 -8.85 0.88 -3.71
CA PHE A 27 -8.35 1.02 -5.06
C PHE A 27 -7.10 0.15 -5.23
N SER A 28 -7.00 -0.57 -6.34
CA SER A 28 -5.96 -1.57 -6.56
C SER A 28 -5.41 -1.48 -7.98
N LEU A 29 -4.10 -1.70 -8.08
CA LEU A 29 -3.34 -1.78 -9.32
C LEU A 29 -2.55 -3.10 -9.38
N PRO A 30 -2.04 -3.49 -10.56
CA PRO A 30 -1.27 -4.73 -10.71
C PRO A 30 -0.02 -4.70 -9.82
N PRO A 31 0.07 -5.58 -8.81
CA PRO A 31 1.20 -5.60 -7.89
C PRO A 31 2.49 -6.02 -8.60
N GLY A 32 3.63 -5.48 -8.16
CA GLY A 32 4.93 -5.74 -8.79
C GLY A 32 5.17 -4.97 -10.09
N TYR A 33 4.18 -4.92 -10.97
CA TYR A 33 4.24 -4.17 -12.23
C TYR A 33 4.14 -2.66 -11.99
N THR A 34 3.19 -2.20 -11.17
CA THR A 34 3.01 -0.77 -10.84
C THR A 34 3.88 -0.27 -9.69
N CYS A 35 4.91 -1.03 -9.30
CA CYS A 35 5.72 -0.76 -8.12
C CYS A 35 7.17 -0.43 -8.50
N PRO A 36 7.49 0.79 -8.98
CA PRO A 36 8.83 1.14 -9.46
C PRO A 36 9.90 1.04 -8.35
N PHE A 37 9.51 1.26 -7.09
CA PHE A 37 10.40 1.23 -5.93
C PHE A 37 10.27 -0.05 -5.10
N LYS A 38 9.83 -1.17 -5.71
CA LYS A 38 9.58 -2.43 -5.01
C LYS A 38 10.83 -2.98 -4.31
N GLY A 39 12.01 -2.88 -4.91
CA GLY A 39 13.24 -3.47 -4.37
C GLY A 39 13.02 -4.93 -3.95
N SER A 40 13.49 -5.31 -2.76
CA SER A 40 13.32 -6.67 -2.22
C SER A 40 11.86 -7.03 -1.89
N CYS A 41 10.94 -6.07 -1.91
CA CYS A 41 9.52 -6.33 -1.65
C CYS A 41 8.88 -7.28 -2.66
N ILE A 42 9.45 -7.40 -3.87
CA ILE A 42 8.95 -8.34 -4.88
C ILE A 42 9.01 -9.79 -4.36
N ASP A 43 10.07 -10.16 -3.64
CA ASP A 43 10.35 -11.53 -3.18
C ASP A 43 9.32 -12.09 -2.18
N TYR A 44 8.56 -11.21 -1.53
CA TYR A 44 7.57 -11.57 -0.50
C TYR A 44 6.25 -10.80 -0.69
N CYS A 45 5.98 -10.32 -1.90
CA CYS A 45 4.77 -9.56 -2.19
C CYS A 45 3.52 -10.45 -2.12
N TYR A 46 2.81 -10.42 -0.99
CA TYR A 46 1.57 -11.16 -0.82
C TYR A 46 0.51 -10.83 -1.88
N ALA A 47 0.49 -9.59 -2.39
CA ALA A 47 -0.47 -9.17 -3.39
C ALA A 47 -0.26 -9.89 -4.74
N ILE A 48 1.00 -10.12 -5.17
CA ILE A 48 1.31 -10.88 -6.39
C ILE A 48 0.79 -12.31 -6.23
N TRP A 49 1.20 -12.96 -5.13
CA TRP A 49 0.79 -14.32 -4.82
C TRP A 49 -0.74 -14.47 -4.73
N ASN A 50 -1.44 -13.53 -4.09
CA ASN A 50 -2.91 -13.58 -4.00
C ASN A 50 -3.58 -13.27 -5.35
N SER A 51 -2.97 -12.43 -6.19
CA SER A 51 -3.53 -12.07 -7.50
C SER A 51 -3.48 -13.25 -8.49
N GLN A 52 -2.47 -14.10 -8.43
CA GLN A 52 -2.29 -15.22 -9.38
C GLN A 52 -3.46 -16.23 -9.32
N PHE A 53 -4.12 -16.35 -8.18
CA PHE A 53 -5.28 -17.24 -7.98
C PHE A 53 -6.63 -16.55 -8.20
N ARG A 54 -6.65 -15.28 -8.64
CA ARG A 54 -7.88 -14.46 -8.69
C ARG A 54 -7.97 -13.68 -9.99
N LEU A 55 -8.33 -14.36 -11.08
CA LEU A 55 -8.44 -13.77 -12.42
C LEU A 55 -9.27 -12.48 -12.45
N LYS A 56 -10.45 -12.47 -11.81
CA LYS A 56 -11.31 -11.27 -11.73
C LYS A 56 -10.59 -10.08 -11.09
N ARG A 57 -9.74 -10.31 -10.08
CA ARG A 57 -8.94 -9.27 -9.44
C ARG A 57 -7.89 -8.72 -10.40
N GLN A 58 -7.18 -9.60 -11.12
CA GLN A 58 -6.17 -9.19 -12.09
C GLN A 58 -6.76 -8.34 -13.22
N LEU A 59 -7.93 -8.72 -13.74
CA LEU A 59 -8.60 -7.97 -14.81
C LEU A 59 -8.97 -6.56 -14.35
N VAL A 60 -9.53 -6.43 -13.14
CA VAL A 60 -9.85 -5.14 -12.52
C VAL A 60 -8.61 -4.28 -12.32
N GLU A 61 -7.54 -4.86 -11.78
CA GLU A 61 -6.27 -4.17 -11.55
C GLU A 61 -5.67 -3.67 -12.87
N LYS A 62 -5.59 -4.54 -13.89
CA LYS A 62 -5.08 -4.18 -15.23
C LYS A 62 -5.93 -3.09 -15.88
N HIS A 63 -7.26 -3.19 -15.78
CA HIS A 63 -8.19 -2.19 -16.30
C HIS A 63 -7.97 -0.82 -15.64
N ASN A 64 -7.87 -0.78 -14.30
CA ASN A 64 -7.59 0.44 -13.56
C ASN A 64 -6.27 1.08 -13.97
N TYR A 65 -5.20 0.27 -14.07
CA TYR A 65 -3.89 0.75 -14.53
C TYR A 65 -3.96 1.31 -15.95
N TYR A 66 -4.54 0.58 -16.89
CA TYR A 66 -4.61 1.00 -18.29
C TYR A 66 -5.33 2.34 -18.47
N LEU A 67 -6.49 2.52 -17.82
CA LEU A 67 -7.23 3.77 -17.91
C LEU A 67 -6.45 4.94 -17.30
N LEU A 68 -5.83 4.74 -16.14
CA LEU A 68 -4.99 5.78 -15.51
C LEU A 68 -3.78 6.11 -16.36
N TYR A 69 -3.07 5.11 -16.86
CA TYR A 69 -1.92 5.29 -17.74
C TYR A 69 -2.31 6.11 -18.97
N LYS A 70 -3.42 5.74 -19.64
CA LYS A 70 -3.91 6.47 -20.82
C LYS A 70 -4.31 7.90 -20.49
N ALA A 71 -5.05 8.12 -19.40
CA ALA A 71 -5.46 9.46 -18.98
C ALA A 71 -4.26 10.36 -18.67
N LEU A 72 -3.29 9.85 -17.88
CA LEU A 72 -2.08 10.58 -17.52
C LEU A 72 -1.17 10.83 -18.72
N THR A 73 -1.11 9.91 -19.69
CA THR A 73 -0.32 10.09 -20.92
C THR A 73 -0.92 11.18 -21.81
N ASN A 74 -2.25 11.21 -21.93
CA ASN A 74 -2.93 12.11 -22.87
C ASN A 74 -3.18 13.51 -22.28
N GLY A 75 -3.40 13.62 -20.98
CA GLY A 75 -3.82 14.87 -20.34
C GLY A 75 -3.17 15.14 -18.99
N GLY A 76 -2.10 14.42 -18.66
CA GLY A 76 -1.31 14.65 -17.45
C GLY A 76 -2.13 14.52 -16.16
N VAL A 77 -1.68 15.23 -15.13
CA VAL A 77 -2.31 15.23 -13.80
C VAL A 77 -3.77 15.69 -13.83
N PRO A 78 -4.20 16.72 -14.60
CA PRO A 78 -5.62 17.08 -14.69
C PRO A 78 -6.52 15.93 -15.13
N ALA A 79 -6.13 15.19 -16.18
CA ALA A 79 -6.91 14.05 -16.65
C ALA A 79 -6.91 12.89 -15.65
N GLY A 80 -5.78 12.64 -14.98
CA GLY A 80 -5.69 11.66 -13.89
C GLY A 80 -6.59 12.03 -12.70
N PHE A 81 -6.63 13.31 -12.32
CA PHE A 81 -7.50 13.85 -11.28
C PHE A 81 -8.98 13.65 -11.60
N GLU A 82 -9.44 14.08 -12.78
CA GLU A 82 -10.85 13.95 -13.20
C GLU A 82 -11.27 12.48 -13.22
N LEU A 83 -10.46 11.61 -13.85
CA LEU A 83 -10.76 10.18 -13.92
C LEU A 83 -10.90 9.54 -12.53
N ILE A 84 -10.01 9.86 -11.59
CA ILE A 84 -10.11 9.33 -10.22
C ILE A 84 -11.32 9.91 -9.50
N LYS A 85 -11.49 11.24 -9.51
CA LYS A 85 -12.59 11.97 -8.85
C LYS A 85 -13.94 11.38 -9.25
N ASP A 86 -14.18 11.24 -10.55
CA ASP A 86 -15.47 10.82 -11.10
C ASP A 86 -15.74 9.33 -10.92
N SER A 87 -14.69 8.54 -10.69
CA SER A 87 -14.81 7.11 -10.48
C SER A 87 -15.06 6.71 -9.03
N ILE A 88 -14.90 7.62 -8.06
CA ILE A 88 -15.12 7.32 -6.64
C ILE A 88 -16.62 7.13 -6.40
N PRO A 89 -17.07 5.99 -5.82
CA PRO A 89 -18.49 5.77 -5.52
C PRO A 89 -19.06 6.88 -4.60
N GLY A 90 -20.28 7.36 -4.89
CA GLY A 90 -20.85 8.53 -4.22
C GLY A 90 -21.04 8.40 -2.70
N ASN A 91 -21.21 7.19 -2.19
CA ASN A 91 -21.37 6.89 -0.76
C ASN A 91 -20.03 6.71 0.00
N THR A 92 -18.89 6.95 -0.65
CA THR A 92 -17.57 6.71 -0.08
C THR A 92 -17.29 7.63 1.10
N LYS A 93 -16.74 7.07 2.19
CA LYS A 93 -16.21 7.79 3.36
C LYS A 93 -14.76 7.43 3.67
N LEU A 94 -14.30 6.28 3.20
CA LEU A 94 -12.93 5.81 3.37
C LEU A 94 -12.42 5.15 2.10
N VAL A 95 -11.21 5.51 1.67
CA VAL A 95 -10.50 4.85 0.57
C VAL A 95 -9.12 4.43 1.04
N ARG A 96 -8.83 3.13 0.90
CA ARG A 96 -7.45 2.64 0.89
C ARG A 96 -6.92 2.69 -0.54
N ILE A 97 -5.98 3.57 -0.78
CA ILE A 97 -5.30 3.72 -2.07
C ILE A 97 -4.20 2.66 -2.15
N ASN A 98 -4.19 1.92 -3.27
CA ASN A 98 -3.26 0.82 -3.56
C ASN A 98 -3.32 -0.29 -2.49
N ASP A 99 -4.45 -1.01 -2.37
CA ASP A 99 -4.49 -2.28 -1.61
C ASP A 99 -3.51 -3.32 -2.20
N SER A 100 -3.30 -3.23 -3.51
CA SER A 100 -2.25 -3.88 -4.31
C SER A 100 -1.67 -2.85 -5.29
N GLY A 101 -0.43 -3.10 -5.75
CA GLY A 101 0.31 -2.13 -6.55
C GLY A 101 0.95 -1.03 -5.71
N ASP A 102 1.54 -0.05 -6.39
CA ASP A 102 2.01 1.19 -5.77
C ASP A 102 1.86 2.33 -6.80
N TYR A 103 2.41 3.50 -6.50
CA TYR A 103 2.39 4.63 -7.43
C TYR A 103 3.38 4.42 -8.58
N PHE A 104 2.87 4.07 -9.77
CA PHE A 104 3.71 3.76 -10.94
C PHE A 104 4.41 4.99 -11.54
N CYS A 105 3.91 6.21 -11.29
CA CYS A 105 4.57 7.45 -11.69
C CYS A 105 4.22 8.60 -10.73
N TYR A 106 4.99 9.68 -10.80
CA TYR A 106 4.78 10.90 -10.00
C TYR A 106 3.39 11.50 -10.21
N SER A 107 3.00 11.69 -11.47
CA SER A 107 1.72 12.29 -11.86
C SER A 107 0.50 11.53 -11.33
N TYR A 108 0.61 10.20 -11.20
CA TYR A 108 -0.43 9.39 -10.57
C TYR A 108 -0.55 9.65 -9.06
N MET A 109 0.57 9.76 -8.34
CA MET A 109 0.55 10.12 -6.92
C MET A 109 0.02 11.55 -6.71
N GLU A 110 0.42 12.49 -7.57
CA GLU A 110 -0.09 13.86 -7.53
C GLU A 110 -1.60 13.93 -7.78
N SER A 111 -2.13 13.11 -8.69
CA SER A 111 -3.57 13.04 -8.96
C SER A 111 -4.36 12.67 -7.70
N TRP A 112 -3.87 11.72 -6.89
CA TRP A 112 -4.47 11.38 -5.60
C TRP A 112 -4.38 12.50 -4.57
N PHE A 113 -3.27 13.26 -4.53
CA PHE A 113 -3.15 14.45 -3.69
C PHE A 113 -4.24 15.48 -4.03
N ARG A 114 -4.43 15.77 -5.33
CA ARG A 114 -5.47 16.71 -5.79
C ARG A 114 -6.88 16.22 -5.46
N VAL A 115 -7.15 14.92 -5.66
CA VAL A 115 -8.43 14.31 -5.28
C VAL A 115 -8.70 14.45 -3.78
N ALA A 116 -7.69 14.22 -2.92
CA ALA A 116 -7.87 14.36 -1.49
C ALA A 116 -8.13 15.82 -1.06
N HIS A 117 -7.48 16.79 -1.69
CA HIS A 117 -7.79 18.21 -1.48
C HIS A 117 -9.22 18.59 -1.87
N TYR A 118 -9.73 17.99 -2.96
CA TYR A 118 -11.08 18.23 -3.45
C TYR A 118 -12.14 17.52 -2.58
N ARG A 119 -11.92 16.24 -2.26
CA ARG A 119 -12.85 15.39 -1.48
C ARG A 119 -12.51 15.38 0.01
N LYS A 120 -12.63 16.53 0.66
CA LYS A 120 -12.40 16.68 2.11
C LYS A 120 -13.34 15.82 2.98
N ASP A 121 -14.46 15.37 2.40
CA ASP A 121 -15.46 14.49 3.02
C ASP A 121 -15.04 13.01 3.10
N ILE A 122 -13.94 12.63 2.43
CA ILE A 122 -13.43 11.26 2.38
C ILE A 122 -12.08 11.20 3.10
N LEU A 123 -11.91 10.18 3.94
CA LEU A 123 -10.60 9.79 4.47
C LEU A 123 -9.87 8.90 3.48
N PHE A 124 -8.64 9.24 3.16
CA PHE A 124 -7.75 8.47 2.30
C PHE A 124 -6.55 7.97 3.10
N TYR A 125 -6.10 6.76 2.82
CA TYR A 125 -4.81 6.30 3.31
C TYR A 125 -4.12 5.34 2.34
N SER A 126 -2.80 5.31 2.39
CA SER A 126 -1.99 4.48 1.50
C SER A 126 -0.73 3.98 2.20
N TYR A 127 -0.39 2.71 1.98
CA TYR A 127 0.94 2.19 2.27
C TYR A 127 1.77 2.33 0.99
N THR A 128 2.96 2.91 1.07
CA THR A 128 3.75 3.14 -0.14
C THR A 128 5.24 2.95 0.08
N LYS A 129 5.94 2.51 -0.98
CA LYS A 129 7.40 2.53 -1.13
C LYS A 129 7.86 3.63 -2.09
N SER A 130 6.93 4.40 -2.64
CA SER A 130 7.20 5.49 -3.58
C SER A 130 7.69 6.75 -2.87
N LEU A 131 8.74 6.57 -2.04
CA LEU A 131 9.29 7.58 -1.15
C LEU A 131 9.86 8.79 -1.90
N PRO A 132 10.55 8.64 -3.05
CA PRO A 132 11.00 9.79 -3.82
C PRO A 132 9.84 10.66 -4.31
N PHE A 133 8.75 10.05 -4.77
CA PHE A 133 7.55 10.78 -5.22
C PHE A 133 6.87 11.48 -4.04
N LEU A 134 6.68 10.79 -2.93
CA LEU A 134 6.07 11.36 -1.73
C LEU A 134 6.90 12.53 -1.18
N TYR A 135 8.22 12.38 -1.13
CA TYR A 135 9.11 13.44 -0.67
C TYR A 135 9.02 14.68 -1.57
N LYS A 136 9.07 14.49 -2.90
CA LYS A 136 8.92 15.58 -3.86
C LYS A 136 7.56 16.29 -3.72
N LEU A 137 6.45 15.53 -3.68
CA LEU A 137 5.10 16.09 -3.49
C LEU A 137 4.98 16.87 -2.18
N SER A 138 5.59 16.39 -1.10
CA SER A 138 5.54 17.05 0.20
C SER A 138 6.32 18.37 0.24
N LYS A 139 7.20 18.60 -0.73
CA LYS A 139 7.93 19.85 -0.91
C LYS A 139 7.19 20.81 -1.84
N GLU A 140 6.45 20.29 -2.80
CA GLU A 140 5.73 21.08 -3.81
C GLU A 140 4.30 21.45 -3.38
N HIS A 141 3.69 20.67 -2.49
CA HIS A 141 2.30 20.83 -2.09
C HIS A 141 2.11 20.68 -0.58
N ARG A 142 1.07 21.34 -0.07
CA ARG A 142 0.55 21.07 1.28
C ARG A 142 -0.05 19.67 1.31
N ILE A 143 0.34 18.84 2.26
CA ILE A 143 -0.24 17.50 2.41
C ILE A 143 -1.73 17.63 2.82
N PRO A 144 -2.67 16.97 2.13
CA PRO A 144 -4.08 16.97 2.53
C PRO A 144 -4.26 16.33 3.91
N GLU A 145 -4.98 17.00 4.81
CA GLU A 145 -5.25 16.51 6.19
C GLU A 145 -6.03 15.19 6.22
N ASN A 146 -6.84 14.95 5.18
CA ASN A 146 -7.61 13.73 5.00
C ASN A 146 -6.85 12.62 4.25
N LEU A 147 -5.56 12.81 3.91
CA LEU A 147 -4.74 11.82 3.22
C LEU A 147 -3.55 11.37 4.08
N ARG A 148 -3.58 10.11 4.54
CA ARG A 148 -2.52 9.53 5.38
C ARG A 148 -1.62 8.59 4.60
N PHE A 149 -0.34 8.92 4.52
CA PHE A 149 0.68 8.00 4.01
C PHE A 149 1.35 7.23 5.14
N ILE A 150 1.51 5.93 4.91
CA ILE A 150 2.30 5.04 5.73
C ILE A 150 3.48 4.58 4.87
N VAL A 151 4.67 5.04 5.25
CA VAL A 151 5.93 4.72 4.57
C VAL A 151 6.29 3.27 4.89
N SER A 152 6.23 2.39 3.89
CA SER A 152 6.53 0.97 4.07
C SER A 152 8.04 0.75 3.97
N LEU A 153 8.66 0.35 5.07
CA LEU A 153 10.09 0.09 5.15
C LEU A 153 10.37 -1.41 5.19
N ASP A 154 11.29 -1.84 4.34
CA ASP A 154 11.97 -3.11 4.51
C ASP A 154 13.42 -2.87 4.95
N CYS A 155 14.20 -3.93 5.12
CA CYS A 155 15.62 -3.84 5.44
C CYS A 155 16.50 -3.31 4.29
N ASN A 156 15.94 -2.75 3.21
CA ASN A 156 16.71 -2.28 2.07
C ASN A 156 17.30 -0.87 2.30
N ILE A 157 18.62 -0.80 2.26
CA ILE A 157 19.44 0.38 2.53
C ILE A 157 19.16 1.54 1.56
N LYS A 158 18.70 1.29 0.33
CA LYS A 158 18.46 2.36 -0.67
C LYS A 158 17.33 3.32 -0.28
N ALA A 159 16.37 2.89 0.55
CA ALA A 159 15.30 3.76 1.03
C ALA A 159 15.78 4.76 2.11
N ILE A 160 16.92 4.47 2.78
CA ILE A 160 17.37 5.18 3.99
C ILE A 160 17.53 6.68 3.80
N SER A 161 17.98 7.13 2.63
CA SER A 161 18.17 8.56 2.35
C SER A 161 16.85 9.36 2.38
N TYR A 162 15.72 8.72 2.05
CA TYR A 162 14.40 9.34 2.12
C TYR A 162 13.72 9.13 3.47
N ILE A 163 14.07 8.04 4.19
CA ILE A 163 13.48 7.73 5.50
C ILE A 163 13.68 8.89 6.49
N SER A 164 14.92 9.37 6.63
CA SER A 164 15.21 10.48 7.55
C SER A 164 14.45 11.75 7.15
N LYS A 165 14.42 12.06 5.85
CA LYS A 165 13.73 13.23 5.29
C LYS A 165 12.22 13.18 5.53
N LEU A 166 11.58 12.05 5.24
CA LEU A 166 10.15 11.84 5.45
C LEU A 166 9.78 11.80 6.94
N SER A 167 10.66 11.26 7.79
CA SER A 167 10.44 11.29 9.25
C SER A 167 10.43 12.74 9.77
N LYS A 168 11.32 13.59 9.28
CA LYS A 168 11.34 15.04 9.63
C LYS A 168 10.08 15.77 9.17
N LEU A 169 9.41 15.27 8.13
CA LEU A 169 8.11 15.76 7.65
C LEU A 169 6.92 15.13 8.38
N GLY A 170 7.15 14.31 9.41
CA GLY A 170 6.10 13.70 10.23
C GLY A 170 5.45 12.45 9.62
N PHE A 171 5.98 11.89 8.53
CA PHE A 171 5.44 10.66 7.97
C PHE A 171 5.75 9.44 8.85
N ARG A 172 4.70 8.65 9.11
CA ARG A 172 4.80 7.42 9.89
C ARG A 172 5.32 6.27 9.06
N LYS A 173 6.06 5.37 9.72
CA LYS A 173 6.68 4.19 9.13
C LYS A 173 5.95 2.92 9.52
N CYS A 174 5.80 2.02 8.56
CA CYS A 174 5.45 0.63 8.77
C CYS A 174 6.65 -0.25 8.44
N ILE A 175 7.25 -0.87 9.45
CA ILE A 175 8.41 -1.74 9.30
C ILE A 175 7.95 -3.17 9.00
N ILE A 176 8.44 -3.73 7.90
CA ILE A 176 8.18 -5.11 7.52
C ILE A 176 9.23 -6.02 8.14
N LEU A 177 8.81 -6.87 9.09
CA LEU A 177 9.65 -7.89 9.72
C LEU A 177 9.71 -9.14 8.85
N LYS A 178 10.92 -9.53 8.47
CA LYS A 178 11.19 -10.75 7.67
C LYS A 178 11.81 -11.84 8.54
N THR A 179 12.63 -11.46 9.50
CA THR A 179 13.42 -12.37 10.33
C THR A 179 13.22 -12.13 11.82
N ILE A 180 13.63 -13.09 12.65
CA ILE A 180 13.70 -12.91 14.12
C ILE A 180 14.71 -11.81 14.47
N GLY A 181 15.78 -11.66 13.68
CA GLY A 181 16.72 -10.56 13.80
C GLY A 181 16.03 -9.19 13.66
N ASP A 182 15.15 -9.03 12.67
CA ASP A 182 14.35 -7.80 12.51
C ASP A 182 13.46 -7.56 13.74
N TYR A 183 12.80 -8.61 14.23
CA TYR A 183 11.95 -8.51 15.42
C TYR A 183 12.73 -8.02 16.65
N LYS A 184 13.91 -8.59 16.90
CA LYS A 184 14.82 -8.19 17.98
C LYS A 184 15.29 -6.74 17.80
N ARG A 185 15.71 -6.37 16.58
CA ARG A 185 16.18 -5.02 16.24
C ARG A 185 15.12 -3.94 16.47
N TYR A 186 13.88 -4.24 16.08
CA TYR A 186 12.75 -3.31 16.20
C TYR A 186 11.85 -3.64 17.39
N LYS A 187 12.38 -4.23 18.46
CA LYS A 187 11.59 -4.62 19.65
C LYS A 187 10.80 -3.46 20.27
N HIS A 188 11.37 -2.25 20.21
CA HIS A 188 10.79 -1.02 20.75
C HIS A 188 9.63 -0.45 19.91
N ILE A 189 9.44 -0.92 18.67
CA ILE A 189 8.35 -0.49 17.80
C ILE A 189 7.14 -1.41 18.00
N PRO A 190 5.93 -0.87 18.23
CA PRO A 190 4.73 -1.68 18.46
C PRO A 190 4.40 -2.64 17.31
N PHE A 191 4.11 -3.91 17.64
CA PHE A 191 3.58 -4.90 16.70
C PHE A 191 2.06 -4.79 16.65
N ASN A 192 1.55 -3.83 15.90
CA ASN A 192 0.11 -3.53 15.83
C ASN A 192 -0.33 -3.16 14.42
N GLY A 193 0.33 -3.60 13.35
CA GLY A 193 -0.06 -3.07 12.04
C GLY A 193 -1.35 -3.66 11.49
N GLY A 194 -2.33 -2.76 11.34
CA GLY A 194 -3.57 -2.97 10.62
C GLY A 194 -4.12 -1.66 10.10
N GLU A 195 -5.37 -1.71 9.68
CA GLU A 195 -6.08 -0.58 9.09
C GLU A 195 -6.38 0.48 10.13
N ARG A 196 -6.58 0.10 11.40
CA ARG A 196 -6.80 1.06 12.50
C ARG A 196 -5.58 1.93 12.73
N GLU A 197 -4.40 1.35 12.71
CA GLU A 197 -3.14 2.03 12.93
C GLU A 197 -2.78 2.87 11.72
N ALA A 198 -3.02 2.38 10.50
CA ALA A 198 -2.89 3.19 9.29
C ALA A 198 -3.82 4.41 9.32
N ILE A 199 -5.07 4.24 9.74
CA ILE A 199 -6.08 5.31 9.71
C ILE A 199 -5.97 6.24 10.90
N TYR A 200 -5.72 5.78 12.13
CA TYR A 200 -5.79 6.59 13.36
C TYR A 200 -4.50 6.59 14.19
N GLY A 201 -3.53 5.73 13.88
CA GLY A 201 -2.30 5.62 14.66
C GLY A 201 -1.47 6.91 14.64
N LYS A 202 -0.76 7.15 15.74
CA LYS A 202 0.09 8.35 15.93
C LYS A 202 1.59 8.05 15.75
N GLY A 203 2.00 6.80 15.88
CA GLY A 203 3.40 6.39 15.82
C GLY A 203 3.72 5.44 14.67
N ASP A 204 5.01 5.14 14.56
CA ASP A 204 5.52 4.04 13.74
C ASP A 204 5.01 2.70 14.27
N PHE A 205 4.90 1.72 13.38
CA PHE A 205 4.51 0.37 13.75
C PHE A 205 5.22 -0.68 12.89
N LYS A 206 5.14 -1.95 13.30
CA LYS A 206 5.70 -3.06 12.54
C LYS A 206 4.65 -4.12 12.22
N ILE A 207 4.81 -4.75 11.07
CA ILE A 207 4.05 -5.93 10.63
C ILE A 207 5.01 -7.03 10.22
N ALA A 208 4.60 -8.27 10.47
CA ALA A 208 5.27 -9.41 9.87
C ALA A 208 4.76 -9.66 8.44
N ILE A 209 5.62 -10.23 7.60
CA ILE A 209 5.17 -10.82 6.34
C ILE A 209 4.08 -11.87 6.59
N HIS A 210 3.14 -11.99 5.65
CA HIS A 210 2.02 -12.92 5.75
C HIS A 210 2.52 -14.37 5.99
N GLY A 211 2.00 -15.02 7.04
CA GLY A 211 2.40 -16.37 7.47
C GLY A 211 3.50 -16.43 8.54
N ALA A 212 4.17 -15.32 8.86
CA ALA A 212 5.22 -15.28 9.89
C ALA A 212 4.71 -14.89 11.29
N VAL A 213 3.48 -14.37 11.41
CA VAL A 213 2.90 -13.86 12.68
C VAL A 213 2.89 -14.92 13.79
N ASN A 214 2.52 -16.17 13.50
CA ASN A 214 2.50 -17.25 14.49
C ASN A 214 3.91 -17.67 14.95
N ARG A 215 4.93 -17.46 14.12
CA ARG A 215 6.32 -17.82 14.41
C ARG A 215 7.10 -16.74 15.14
N PHE A 216 6.60 -15.50 15.17
CA PHE A 216 7.17 -14.47 16.03
C PHE A 216 6.62 -14.53 17.46
N LYS A 217 5.47 -15.18 17.68
CA LYS A 217 4.89 -15.43 19.02
C LYS A 217 5.52 -16.63 19.72
N VAL A 218 5.96 -17.62 18.98
CA VAL A 218 6.64 -18.82 19.50
C VAL A 218 8.12 -18.63 19.18
N GLY A 219 8.99 -18.51 20.19
CA GLY A 219 10.42 -18.16 20.03
C GLY A 219 11.28 -19.19 19.30
N THR A 220 10.78 -19.86 18.26
CA THR A 220 11.49 -20.88 17.50
C THR A 220 12.13 -20.31 16.24
N THR A 221 13.39 -20.69 16.08
CA THR A 221 14.31 -20.34 15.02
C THR A 221 13.77 -20.67 13.62
N GLU A 222 14.14 -19.78 12.70
CA GLU A 222 14.26 -20.00 11.25
C GLU A 222 13.06 -19.95 10.28
N TYR A 223 13.40 -19.31 9.17
CA TYR A 223 12.58 -18.73 8.13
C TYR A 223 12.09 -19.81 7.13
N ARG A 224 11.17 -20.69 7.53
CA ARG A 224 10.52 -21.65 6.59
C ARG A 224 9.56 -21.02 5.56
N ALA A 225 9.33 -19.70 5.61
CA ALA A 225 8.49 -19.03 4.60
C ALA A 225 9.19 -19.02 3.23
N ARG A 226 10.51 -18.74 3.17
CA ARG A 226 11.26 -18.80 1.90
C ARG A 226 11.18 -20.15 1.24
N LYS A 227 11.37 -21.24 2.00
CA LYS A 227 11.45 -22.59 1.44
C LYS A 227 10.11 -22.99 0.82
N PHE A 228 9.01 -22.78 1.54
CA PHE A 228 7.66 -23.05 1.02
C PHE A 228 7.31 -22.19 -0.19
N TYR A 229 7.54 -20.87 -0.15
CA TYR A 229 7.16 -19.98 -1.26
C TYR A 229 8.07 -20.13 -2.50
N MET A 230 9.36 -20.43 -2.32
CA MET A 230 10.27 -20.74 -3.44
C MET A 230 10.03 -22.15 -4.02
N GLU A 231 9.76 -23.16 -3.18
CA GLU A 231 9.42 -24.52 -3.67
C GLU A 231 8.09 -24.52 -4.41
N LEU A 232 7.10 -23.75 -3.97
CA LEU A 232 5.82 -23.64 -4.67
C LEU A 232 5.97 -22.87 -5.99
N GLY A 233 6.77 -21.80 -6.03
CA GLY A 233 7.08 -21.08 -7.26
C GLY A 233 7.79 -21.95 -8.30
N ARG A 234 8.78 -22.75 -7.87
CA ARG A 234 9.45 -23.74 -8.73
C ARG A 234 8.51 -24.86 -9.19
N LYS A 235 7.63 -25.37 -8.32
CA LYS A 235 6.66 -26.42 -8.68
C LYS A 235 5.57 -25.94 -9.65
N LEU A 236 5.30 -24.63 -9.71
CA LEU A 236 4.27 -24.05 -10.56
C LEU A 236 4.81 -23.48 -11.88
N ASN A 237 6.12 -23.62 -12.17
CA ASN A 237 6.77 -23.14 -13.39
C ASN A 237 6.48 -21.66 -13.71
N ILE A 238 6.35 -20.83 -12.66
CA ILE A 238 6.18 -19.39 -12.80
C ILE A 238 7.58 -18.79 -12.74
N ASP A 239 8.14 -18.46 -13.90
CA ASP A 239 9.38 -17.70 -13.99
C ASP A 239 9.20 -16.34 -13.32
N VAL A 240 10.00 -16.10 -12.28
CA VAL A 240 9.99 -14.84 -11.53
C VAL A 240 11.12 -13.98 -12.08
N CYS A 241 10.81 -13.14 -13.08
CA CYS A 241 11.64 -11.99 -13.49
C CYS A 241 11.43 -10.78 -12.55
#